data_AF-A0ABD5UKI5-F1
#
_entry.id   AF-A0ABD5UKI5-F1
#
_cell.length_a   1.000
_cell.length_b   1.000
_cell.length_c   1.000
_cell.angle_alpha   90.00
_cell.angle_beta   90.00
_cell.angle_gamma   90.00
#
_symmetry.space_group_name_H-M   'P 1'
#
loop_
_entity.id
_entity.type
_entity.pdbx_description
1 polymer ?
#
loop_
_entity_poly.entity_id
_entity_poly.type
_entity_poly.pdbx_seq_one_letter_code
_entity_poly.pdbx_strand_id
1 'polypeptide(L)'
;MTDPKDELKSRFDERRPDRDNTDSEEEDNTKYTDNTDDTGYTNKASSTSKPGPDRDENATRHRKQVPMYLADDTAQQFNQLYEQLDGRSKVAGKGGIEKHADFMEAVVALAIGNEDELAEQLGITIE
;
A
#
# COMPACT_ATOMS: atom_id res chain seq x y z
N MET A 1 -10.00 -40.42 -20.87
CA MET A 1 -9.36 -40.50 -19.54
C MET A 1 -9.84 -39.27 -18.80
N THR A 2 -10.50 -39.42 -17.65
CA THR A 2 -10.99 -38.24 -16.91
C THR A 2 -9.78 -37.49 -16.33
N ASP A 3 -9.80 -36.17 -16.41
CA ASP A 3 -8.61 -35.33 -16.23
C ASP A 3 -8.26 -35.26 -14.72
N PRO A 4 -6.98 -35.26 -14.29
CA PRO A 4 -6.64 -35.16 -12.86
C PRO A 4 -7.17 -33.90 -12.16
N LYS A 5 -7.63 -32.92 -12.94
CA LYS A 5 -8.33 -31.71 -12.48
C LYS A 5 -9.75 -31.98 -11.98
N ASP A 6 -10.46 -32.93 -12.57
CA ASP A 6 -11.83 -33.28 -12.18
C ASP A 6 -11.84 -33.97 -10.80
N GLU A 7 -10.89 -34.89 -10.56
CA GLU A 7 -10.71 -35.54 -9.26
C GLU A 7 -10.40 -34.55 -8.12
N LEU A 8 -9.64 -33.49 -8.40
CA LEU A 8 -9.33 -32.45 -7.42
C LEU A 8 -10.54 -31.59 -7.07
N LYS A 9 -11.43 -31.34 -8.03
CA LYS A 9 -12.63 -30.53 -7.84
C LYS A 9 -13.66 -31.26 -6.95
N SER A 10 -13.94 -32.53 -7.25
CA SER A 10 -14.88 -33.35 -6.46
C SER A 10 -14.49 -33.46 -4.97
N ARG A 11 -13.19 -33.57 -4.66
CA ARG A 11 -12.68 -33.63 -3.27
C ARG A 11 -12.87 -32.33 -2.48
N PHE A 12 -13.09 -31.21 -3.15
CA PHE A 12 -13.31 -29.92 -2.50
C PHE A 12 -14.80 -29.69 -2.22
N ASP A 13 -15.66 -30.12 -3.14
CA ASP A 13 -17.12 -30.05 -2.99
C ASP A 13 -17.62 -31.01 -1.89
N GLU A 14 -17.03 -32.21 -1.75
CA GLU A 14 -17.31 -33.18 -0.66
C GLU A 14 -17.11 -32.66 0.78
N ARG A 15 -16.41 -31.54 0.98
CA ARG A 15 -16.01 -31.04 2.31
C ARG A 15 -16.82 -29.87 2.84
N ARG A 16 -17.88 -29.44 2.14
CA ARG A 16 -18.76 -28.37 2.62
C ARG A 16 -19.98 -28.99 3.31
N PRO A 17 -20.13 -28.86 4.64
CA PRO A 17 -21.38 -29.23 5.30
C PRO A 17 -22.51 -28.32 4.79
N ASP A 18 -23.68 -28.92 4.61
CA ASP A 18 -24.75 -28.37 3.77
C ASP A 18 -25.21 -26.96 4.16
N ARG A 19 -25.24 -26.08 3.15
CA ARG A 19 -26.13 -24.93 3.12
C ARG A 19 -27.11 -25.13 1.97
N ASP A 20 -28.32 -25.56 2.31
CA ASP A 20 -29.52 -25.15 1.57
C ASP A 20 -29.45 -23.59 1.40
N ASN A 21 -29.62 -22.98 0.21
CA ASN A 21 -30.79 -23.03 -0.69
C ASN A 21 -32.06 -22.55 0.07
N THR A 22 -32.92 -21.60 -0.32
CA THR A 22 -33.13 -20.69 -1.46
C THR A 22 -33.52 -19.31 -0.85
N ASP A 23 -33.95 -18.22 -1.49
CA ASP A 23 -34.33 -17.77 -2.85
C ASP A 23 -33.90 -16.28 -2.94
N SER A 24 -33.34 -15.75 -4.04
CA SER A 24 -33.95 -15.24 -5.29
C SER A 24 -34.46 -13.79 -5.27
N GLU A 25 -34.18 -13.12 -6.40
CA GLU A 25 -34.86 -11.95 -6.99
C GLU A 25 -34.57 -10.49 -6.51
N GLU A 26 -34.94 -9.58 -7.44
CA GLU A 26 -35.02 -8.11 -7.40
C GLU A 26 -33.74 -7.26 -7.61
N GLU A 27 -33.59 -6.90 -8.89
CA GLU A 27 -33.34 -5.58 -9.49
C GLU A 27 -32.65 -4.42 -8.73
N ASP A 28 -31.83 -3.71 -9.52
CA ASP A 28 -31.49 -2.29 -9.46
C ASP A 28 -31.34 -1.61 -8.09
N ASN A 29 -30.10 -1.25 -7.76
CA ASN A 29 -29.85 0.13 -7.34
C ASN A 29 -28.43 0.54 -7.73
N THR A 30 -28.32 1.52 -8.62
CA THR A 30 -27.12 2.34 -8.76
C THR A 30 -26.75 2.96 -7.40
N LYS A 31 -25.75 2.40 -6.71
CA LYS A 31 -25.17 3.04 -5.54
C LYS A 31 -23.66 3.12 -5.65
N TYR A 32 -23.23 4.33 -6.00
CA TYR A 32 -21.94 4.88 -5.63
C TYR A 32 -21.45 4.26 -4.32
N THR A 33 -20.25 3.67 -4.31
CA THR A 33 -19.46 3.59 -3.07
C THR A 33 -18.92 4.98 -2.80
N ASP A 34 -19.86 5.81 -2.37
CA ASP A 34 -19.65 7.06 -1.70
C ASP A 34 -18.80 6.77 -0.44
N ASN A 35 -17.51 7.05 -0.56
CA ASN A 35 -16.61 7.18 0.58
C ASN A 35 -16.38 8.67 0.89
N THR A 36 -17.45 9.48 0.85
CA THR A 36 -17.50 10.72 1.63
C THR A 36 -17.94 10.43 3.06
N ASP A 37 -17.04 9.81 3.83
CA ASP A 37 -16.96 10.14 5.26
C ASP A 37 -16.20 11.48 5.37
N ASP A 38 -16.92 12.55 5.06
CA ASP A 38 -16.46 13.93 5.15
C ASP A 38 -16.29 14.38 6.63
N THR A 39 -15.25 15.17 6.86
CA THR A 39 -15.00 16.04 8.02
C THR A 39 -15.42 15.58 9.42
N GLY A 40 -14.77 14.51 9.90
CA GLY A 40 -14.70 14.15 11.32
C GLY A 40 -13.56 14.82 12.12
N TYR A 41 -13.26 16.12 11.96
CA TYR A 41 -12.29 16.86 12.80
C TYR A 41 -12.81 17.07 14.24
N THR A 42 -13.05 15.97 14.95
CA THR A 42 -13.42 15.99 16.37
C THR A 42 -12.15 15.99 17.22
N ASN A 43 -11.66 17.20 17.51
CA ASN A 43 -10.84 17.46 18.70
C ASN A 43 -11.70 17.18 19.95
N LYS A 44 -11.95 15.91 20.25
CA LYS A 44 -12.68 15.48 21.44
C LYS A 44 -11.76 14.63 22.30
N ALA A 45 -11.05 15.32 23.20
CA ALA A 45 -10.30 14.69 24.27
C ALA A 45 -11.23 13.76 25.08
N SER A 46 -11.08 12.46 24.87
CA SER A 46 -11.67 11.42 25.70
C SER A 46 -10.73 10.22 25.67
N SER A 47 -9.75 10.26 26.55
CA SER A 47 -8.79 9.18 26.81
C SER A 47 -9.52 7.97 27.43
N THR A 48 -10.18 7.18 26.58
CA THR A 48 -10.72 5.87 26.97
C THR A 48 -9.74 4.80 26.48
N SER A 49 -8.67 4.61 27.25
CA SER A 49 -7.56 3.72 26.94
C SER A 49 -8.04 2.28 26.83
N LYS A 50 -8.24 1.78 25.60
CA LYS A 50 -8.23 0.33 25.37
C LYS A 50 -6.81 -0.16 25.74
N PRO A 51 -6.66 -1.24 26.52
CA PRO A 51 -5.36 -1.83 26.80
C PRO A 51 -4.88 -2.61 25.57
N GLY A 52 -4.55 -1.89 24.51
CA GLY A 52 -3.64 -2.35 23.47
C GLY A 52 -2.20 -2.01 23.87
N PRO A 53 -1.19 -2.64 23.23
CA PRO A 53 0.18 -2.16 23.34
C PRO A 53 0.28 -0.70 22.88
N ASP A 54 1.26 0.03 23.42
CA ASP A 54 1.49 1.43 23.07
C ASP A 54 1.64 1.62 21.56
N ARG A 55 1.17 2.75 21.06
CA ARG A 55 1.17 3.06 19.63
C ARG A 55 2.61 3.29 19.16
N ASP A 56 3.19 2.28 18.52
CA ASP A 56 4.47 2.42 17.81
C ASP A 56 4.31 3.44 16.67
N GLU A 57 4.88 4.63 16.85
CA GLU A 57 4.82 5.71 15.89
C GLU A 57 5.56 5.38 14.58
N ASN A 58 6.52 4.45 14.63
CA ASN A 58 7.29 4.02 13.45
C ASN A 58 6.57 2.93 12.64
N ALA A 59 5.55 2.28 13.20
CA ALA A 59 4.81 1.22 12.54
C ALA A 59 4.12 1.73 11.26
N THR A 60 4.32 1.03 10.14
CA THR A 60 3.81 1.40 8.81
C THR A 60 2.29 1.66 8.79
N ARG A 61 1.52 1.02 9.68
CA ARG A 61 0.07 1.20 9.86
C ARG A 61 -0.35 2.56 10.45
N HIS A 62 0.59 3.31 11.03
CA HIS A 62 0.34 4.60 11.67
C HIS A 62 0.97 5.78 10.91
N ARG A 63 1.81 5.51 9.91
CA ARG A 63 2.38 6.50 9.00
C ARG A 63 1.30 7.11 8.10
N LYS A 64 1.41 8.41 7.81
CA LYS A 64 0.54 9.08 6.84
C LYS A 64 0.91 8.63 5.42
N GLN A 65 -0.03 8.04 4.71
CA GLN A 65 0.16 7.72 3.29
C GLN A 65 0.07 8.99 2.45
N VAL A 66 1.02 9.17 1.54
CA VAL A 66 1.08 10.31 0.61
C VAL A 66 1.20 9.73 -0.81
N PRO A 67 0.18 9.89 -1.67
CA PRO A 67 0.27 9.46 -3.06
C PRO A 67 1.18 10.40 -3.85
N MET A 68 1.97 9.85 -4.76
CA MET A 68 2.79 10.59 -5.71
C MET A 68 2.46 10.12 -7.12
N TYR A 69 2.19 11.06 -8.01
CA TYR A 69 1.91 10.79 -9.43
C TYR A 69 3.17 11.02 -10.24
N LEU A 70 3.52 10.06 -11.09
CA LEU A 70 4.66 10.11 -12.01
C LEU A 70 4.18 9.75 -13.42
N ALA A 71 4.90 10.19 -14.44
CA ALA A 71 4.73 9.64 -15.79
C ALA A 71 5.19 8.17 -15.82
N ASP A 72 4.59 7.35 -16.68
CA ASP A 72 4.82 5.90 -16.70
C ASP A 72 6.30 5.53 -16.86
N ASP A 73 7.03 6.20 -17.77
CA ASP A 73 8.46 5.99 -17.98
C ASP A 73 9.28 6.30 -16.73
N THR A 74 8.96 7.42 -16.05
CA THR A 74 9.60 7.81 -14.79
C THR A 74 9.30 6.81 -13.68
N ALA A 75 8.05 6.33 -13.58
CA ALA A 75 7.66 5.31 -12.61
C ALA A 75 8.39 3.98 -12.84
N GLN A 76 8.57 3.56 -14.10
CA GLN A 76 9.34 2.37 -14.45
C GLN A 76 10.82 2.52 -14.08
N GLN A 77 11.47 3.62 -14.44
CA GLN A 77 12.87 3.89 -14.09
C GLN A 77 13.07 3.93 -12.56
N PHE A 78 12.15 4.55 -11.84
CA PHE A 78 12.16 4.64 -10.38
C PHE A 78 11.99 3.27 -9.70
N ASN A 79 11.12 2.39 -10.25
CA ASN A 79 10.98 1.02 -9.79
C ASN A 79 12.24 0.18 -10.06
N GLN A 80 12.85 0.33 -11.24
CA GLN A 80 14.10 -0.35 -11.59
C GLN A 80 15.26 0.08 -10.68
N LEU A 81 15.35 1.36 -10.31
CA LEU A 81 16.33 1.86 -9.34
C LEU A 81 16.17 1.18 -7.97
N TYR A 82 14.94 1.09 -7.47
CA TYR A 82 14.63 0.34 -6.24
C TYR A 82 15.09 -1.13 -6.33
N GLU A 83 14.71 -1.85 -7.39
CA GLU A 83 15.07 -3.27 -7.56
C GLU A 83 16.57 -3.50 -7.63
N GLN A 84 17.31 -2.61 -8.29
CA GLN A 84 18.78 -2.66 -8.36
C GLN A 84 19.43 -2.45 -6.99
N LEU A 85 18.93 -1.50 -6.18
CA LEU A 85 19.48 -1.20 -4.86
C LEU A 85 19.12 -2.27 -3.83
N ASP A 86 17.88 -2.75 -3.83
CA ASP A 86 17.41 -3.88 -3.02
C ASP A 86 18.19 -5.17 -3.35
N GLY A 87 18.38 -5.47 -4.63
CA GLY A 87 19.22 -6.58 -5.08
C GLY A 87 20.66 -6.49 -4.57
N ARG A 88 21.28 -5.30 -4.66
CA ARG A 88 22.63 -5.05 -4.09
C ARG A 88 22.65 -5.20 -2.57
N SER A 89 21.63 -4.73 -1.86
CA SER A 89 21.51 -4.86 -0.40
C SER A 89 21.43 -6.32 0.04
N LYS A 90 20.60 -7.12 -0.64
CA LYS A 90 20.46 -8.56 -0.40
C LYS A 90 21.76 -9.32 -0.66
N VAL A 91 22.45 -9.05 -1.77
CA VAL A 91 23.76 -9.65 -2.09
C VAL A 91 24.83 -9.25 -1.06
N ALA A 92 24.77 -8.04 -0.52
CA ALA A 92 25.66 -7.57 0.55
C ALA A 92 25.30 -8.11 1.95
N GLY A 93 24.30 -9.00 2.08
CA GLY A 93 23.88 -9.57 3.35
C GLY A 93 23.15 -8.60 4.29
N LYS A 94 22.75 -7.41 3.80
CA LYS A 94 22.07 -6.38 4.60
C LYS A 94 20.55 -6.59 4.72
N GLY A 95 20.01 -7.58 4.02
CA GLY A 95 18.57 -7.81 3.92
C GLY A 95 17.92 -7.05 2.76
N GLY A 96 16.60 -7.19 2.63
CA GLY A 96 15.81 -6.44 1.66
C GLY A 96 15.46 -5.04 2.16
N ILE A 97 15.32 -4.11 1.23
CA ILE A 97 14.91 -2.73 1.49
C ILE A 97 13.38 -2.65 1.42
N GLU A 98 12.70 -2.10 2.42
CA GLU A 98 11.26 -1.88 2.34
C GLU A 98 10.98 -0.68 1.43
N LYS A 99 10.19 -0.89 0.37
CA LYS A 99 9.99 0.15 -0.65
C LYS A 99 9.40 1.44 -0.09
N HIS A 100 8.42 1.36 0.82
CA HIS A 100 7.66 2.52 1.26
C HIS A 100 8.18 3.13 2.56
N ALA A 101 8.78 2.33 3.45
CA ALA A 101 9.41 2.81 4.68
C ALA A 101 10.88 3.21 4.52
N ASP A 102 11.69 2.47 3.75
CA ASP A 102 13.13 2.73 3.66
C ASP A 102 13.49 3.52 2.39
N PHE A 103 13.10 3.01 1.21
CA PHE A 103 13.53 3.58 -0.06
C PHE A 103 12.87 4.93 -0.37
N MET A 104 11.55 5.03 -0.27
CA MET A 104 10.83 6.29 -0.48
C MET A 104 11.26 7.38 0.52
N GLU A 105 11.49 7.02 1.78
CA GLU A 105 11.93 7.95 2.82
C GLU A 105 13.34 8.47 2.53
N ALA A 106 14.26 7.60 2.13
CA ALA A 106 15.62 8.00 1.72
C ALA A 106 15.63 8.88 0.46
N VAL A 107 14.77 8.63 -0.53
CA VAL A 107 14.63 9.47 -1.73
C VAL A 107 14.13 10.87 -1.38
N VAL A 108 13.12 10.98 -0.52
CA VAL A 108 12.59 12.28 -0.09
C VAL A 108 13.61 13.02 0.78
N ALA A 109 14.29 12.33 1.69
CA ALA A 109 15.36 12.91 2.50
C ALA A 109 16.53 13.41 1.64
N LEU A 110 16.88 12.70 0.56
CA LEU A 110 17.89 13.16 -0.40
C LEU A 110 17.45 14.43 -1.12
N ALA A 111 16.20 14.52 -1.57
CA ALA A 111 15.67 15.72 -2.22
C ALA A 111 15.66 16.94 -1.28
N ILE A 112 15.29 16.75 -0.01
CA ILE A 112 15.33 17.80 1.03
C ILE A 112 16.77 18.21 1.34
N GLY A 113 17.71 17.25 1.36
CA GLY A 113 19.11 17.51 1.65
C GLY A 113 19.90 18.21 0.54
N ASN A 114 19.36 18.29 -0.68
CA ASN A 114 19.97 18.94 -1.85
C ASN A 114 19.01 19.98 -2.45
N GLU A 115 18.49 20.88 -1.60
CA GLU A 115 17.53 21.94 -1.98
C GLU A 115 18.05 22.80 -3.14
N ASP A 116 19.33 23.18 -3.14
CA ASP A 116 19.94 24.01 -4.19
C ASP A 116 19.95 23.30 -5.56
N GLU A 117 20.34 22.01 -5.62
CA GLU A 117 20.33 21.21 -6.84
C GLU A 117 18.90 20.98 -7.36
N LEU A 118 17.95 20.79 -6.44
CA LEU A 118 16.54 20.67 -6.77
C LEU A 118 15.96 21.99 -7.29
N ALA A 119 16.36 23.13 -6.71
CA ALA A 119 15.96 24.46 -7.15
C ALA A 119 16.51 24.77 -8.56
N GLU A 120 17.78 24.44 -8.85
CA GLU A 120 18.35 24.53 -10.19
C GLU A 120 17.56 23.66 -11.20
N GLN A 121 17.29 22.40 -10.85
CA GLN A 121 16.53 21.47 -11.70
C GLN A 121 15.08 21.91 -11.95
N LEU A 122 14.49 22.69 -11.04
CA LEU A 122 13.16 23.31 -11.18
C LEU A 122 13.20 24.69 -11.87
N GLY A 123 14.38 25.23 -12.18
CA GLY A 123 14.55 26.57 -12.75
C GLY A 123 14.25 27.70 -11.76
N ILE A 124 14.35 27.44 -10.46
CA ILE A 124 14.11 28.37 -9.34
C ILE A 124 15.46 28.87 -8.82
N THR A 125 16.28 29.45 -9.70
CA THR A 125 17.53 30.11 -9.27
C THR A 125 17.20 31.39 -8.52
N ILE A 126 17.67 31.50 -7.28
CA ILE A 126 17.68 32.75 -6.51
C ILE A 126 18.94 33.53 -6.94
N GLU A 127 18.75 34.70 -7.58
CA GLU A 127 19.83 35.67 -7.87
C GLU A 127 20.28 36.44 -6.62
#